data_AF-A0A7X0H918-F1
#
_entry.id   AF-A0A7X0H918-F1
#
_cell.length_a   1.000
_cell.length_b   1.000
_cell.length_c   1.000
_cell.angle_alpha   90.00
_cell.angle_beta   90.00
_cell.angle_gamma   90.00
#
_symmetry.space_group_name_H-M   'P 1'
#
loop_
_entity.id
_entity.type
_entity.pdbx_description
1 polymer ?
#
loop_
_entity_poly.entity_id
_entity_poly.type
_entity_poly.pdbx_seq_one_letter_code
_entity_poly.pdbx_strand_id
1 'polypeptide(L)'
;MNEHDFQKKLGDLMGEISTLPKAEREKLEALAQQTKERHGKLKKTVGELQESLDYLRLSIKYLVFDLEATRRENGYLRKMLEESSQAPKPDSAADFGPEDVDFDLDLDDDHDDLQDSL
;
A
#
# COMPACT_ATOMS: atom_id res chain seq x y z
N MET A 1 -22.99 -17.00 24.77
CA MET A 1 -22.94 -18.37 25.33
C MET A 1 -21.58 -18.92 24.99
N ASN A 2 -20.79 -19.32 25.99
CA ASN A 2 -19.42 -19.80 25.74
C ASN A 2 -19.44 -21.25 25.24
N GLU A 3 -18.38 -21.64 24.52
CA GLU A 3 -18.20 -23.02 24.01
C GLU A 3 -18.39 -24.06 25.12
N HIS A 4 -17.83 -23.78 26.29
CA HIS A 4 -17.92 -24.64 27.46
C HIS A 4 -19.38 -24.86 27.90
N ASP A 5 -20.22 -23.82 27.85
CA ASP A 5 -21.63 -23.92 28.21
C ASP A 5 -22.43 -24.72 27.17
N PHE A 6 -22.06 -24.60 25.90
CA PHE A 6 -22.67 -25.37 24.81
C PHE A 6 -22.32 -26.86 24.92
N GLN A 7 -21.03 -27.19 25.11
CA GLN A 7 -20.57 -28.57 25.27
C GLN A 7 -21.19 -29.23 26.51
N LYS A 8 -21.27 -28.48 27.62
CA LYS A 8 -21.91 -28.97 28.86
C LYS A 8 -23.38 -29.31 28.63
N LYS A 9 -24.16 -28.37 28.08
CA LYS A 9 -25.59 -28.61 27.81
C LYS A 9 -25.83 -29.70 26.77
N LEU A 10 -24.96 -29.82 25.77
CA LEU A 10 -25.03 -30.88 24.77
C LEU A 10 -24.73 -32.25 25.38
N GLY A 11 -23.75 -32.31 26.29
CA GLY A 11 -23.43 -33.51 27.06
C GLY A 11 -24.58 -33.92 27.99
N ASP A 12 -25.17 -32.96 28.71
CA ASP A 12 -26.33 -33.18 29.57
C ASP A 12 -27.52 -33.72 28.74
N LEU A 13 -27.79 -33.11 27.59
CA LEU A 13 -28.83 -33.52 26.64
C LEU A 13 -28.60 -34.94 26.08
N MET A 14 -27.36 -35.27 25.70
CA MET A 14 -27.00 -36.63 25.27
C MET A 14 -27.17 -37.65 26.41
N GLY A 15 -26.86 -37.26 27.65
CA GLY A 15 -27.08 -38.07 28.84
C GLY A 15 -28.56 -38.39 29.04
N GLU A 16 -29.44 -37.40 28.94
CA GLU A 16 -30.89 -37.60 29.01
C GLU A 16 -31.43 -38.46 27.87
N ILE A 17 -30.97 -38.23 26.63
CA ILE A 17 -31.37 -39.03 25.45
C ILE A 17 -31.03 -40.52 25.64
N SER A 18 -29.93 -40.83 26.34
CA SER A 18 -29.51 -42.22 26.58
C SER A 18 -30.47 -43.01 27.49
N THR A 19 -31.34 -42.32 28.24
CA THR A 19 -32.34 -42.93 29.14
C THR A 19 -33.69 -43.20 28.46
N LEU A 20 -33.90 -42.71 27.24
CA LEU A 20 -35.14 -42.87 26.48
C LEU A 20 -35.24 -44.24 25.78
N PRO A 21 -36.46 -44.72 25.49
CA PRO A 21 -36.69 -45.95 24.71
C PRO A 21 -35.99 -45.92 23.34
N LYS A 22 -35.43 -47.05 22.90
CA LYS A 22 -34.62 -47.18 21.67
C LYS A 22 -35.21 -46.51 20.42
N ALA A 23 -36.53 -46.53 20.26
CA ALA A 23 -37.21 -46.00 19.08
C ALA A 23 -37.13 -44.45 18.95
N GLU A 24 -37.05 -43.72 20.05
CA GLU A 24 -36.96 -42.25 20.05
C GLU A 24 -35.50 -41.76 20.11
N ARG A 25 -34.62 -42.61 20.65
CA ARG A 25 -33.21 -42.32 20.88
C ARG A 25 -32.42 -42.08 19.59
N GLU A 26 -32.61 -42.89 18.55
CA GLU A 26 -31.85 -42.76 17.29
C GLU A 26 -32.07 -41.42 16.58
N LYS A 27 -33.33 -40.94 16.52
CA LYS A 27 -33.64 -39.65 15.89
C LYS A 27 -33.01 -38.48 16.65
N LEU A 28 -33.06 -38.51 17.98
CA LEU A 28 -32.53 -37.44 18.83
C LEU A 28 -30.99 -37.44 18.84
N GLU A 29 -30.34 -38.61 18.86
CA GLU A 29 -28.89 -38.72 18.71
C GLU A 29 -28.44 -38.16 17.35
N ALA A 30 -29.14 -38.49 16.26
CA ALA A 30 -28.84 -37.96 14.93
C ALA A 30 -28.97 -36.42 14.87
N LEU A 31 -30.02 -35.85 15.48
CA LEU A 31 -30.24 -34.41 15.55
C LEU A 31 -29.17 -33.69 16.41
N ALA A 32 -28.79 -34.28 17.54
CA ALA A 32 -27.75 -33.75 18.42
C ALA A 32 -26.38 -33.74 17.70
N GLN A 33 -26.05 -34.83 17.01
CA GLN A 33 -24.83 -34.94 16.23
C GLN A 33 -24.80 -33.93 15.07
N GLN A 34 -25.90 -33.78 14.32
CA GLN A 34 -26.00 -32.79 13.26
C GLN A 34 -25.84 -31.36 13.80
N THR A 35 -26.41 -31.06 14.96
CA THR A 35 -26.28 -29.75 15.63
C THR A 35 -24.83 -29.48 16.02
N LYS A 36 -24.13 -30.48 16.58
CA LYS A 36 -22.71 -30.40 16.93
C LYS A 36 -21.83 -30.11 15.72
N GLU A 37 -22.07 -30.81 14.61
CA GLU A 37 -21.32 -30.61 13.36
C GLU A 37 -21.56 -29.23 12.75
N ARG A 38 -22.81 -28.76 12.72
CA ARG A 38 -23.15 -27.41 12.24
C ARG A 38 -22.51 -26.34 13.12
N HIS A 39 -22.52 -26.52 14.43
CA HIS A 39 -21.88 -25.59 15.37
C HIS A 39 -20.37 -25.54 15.15
N GLY A 40 -19.72 -26.69 14.97
CA GLY A 40 -18.30 -26.78 14.65
C GLY A 40 -17.94 -26.08 13.34
N LYS A 41 -18.73 -26.27 12.27
CA LYS A 41 -18.55 -25.57 10.99
C LYS A 41 -18.70 -24.06 11.14
N LEU A 42 -19.75 -23.61 11.83
CA LEU A 42 -20.00 -22.18 12.05
C LEU A 42 -18.82 -21.54 12.81
N LYS A 43 -18.33 -22.20 13.85
CA LYS A 43 -17.18 -21.73 14.63
C LYS A 43 -15.93 -21.59 13.77
N LYS A 44 -15.65 -22.59 12.93
CA LYS A 44 -14.52 -22.55 12.00
C LYS A 44 -14.63 -21.35 11.06
N THR A 45 -15.78 -21.18 10.42
CA THR A 45 -16.01 -20.05 9.49
C THR A 45 -15.91 -18.69 10.19
N VAL A 46 -16.42 -18.56 11.42
CA VAL A 46 -16.27 -17.32 12.20
C VAL A 46 -14.81 -17.06 12.55
N GLY A 47 -14.03 -18.09 12.90
CA GLY A 47 -12.60 -17.98 13.12
C GLY A 47 -11.84 -17.50 11.88
N GLU A 48 -12.09 -18.13 10.72
CA GLU A 48 -11.50 -17.73 9.44
C GLU A 48 -11.86 -16.28 9.05
N LEU A 49 -13.09 -15.85 9.34
CA LEU A 49 -13.53 -14.48 9.12
C LEU A 49 -12.80 -13.50 10.05
N GLN A 50 -12.62 -13.86 11.32
CA GLN A 50 -11.86 -13.05 12.28
C GLN A 50 -10.41 -12.88 11.84
N GLU A 51 -9.75 -13.96 11.42
CA GLU A 51 -8.38 -13.91 10.87
C GLU A 51 -8.30 -13.03 9.62
N SER A 52 -9.29 -13.13 8.73
CA SER A 52 -9.37 -12.30 7.52
C SER A 52 -9.55 -10.82 7.85
N LEU A 53 -10.36 -10.49 8.87
CA LEU A 53 -10.55 -9.12 9.35
C LEU A 53 -9.30 -8.57 10.03
N ASP A 54 -8.59 -9.39 10.80
CA ASP A 54 -7.33 -9.00 11.42
C ASP A 54 -6.25 -8.74 10.37
N TYR A 55 -6.17 -9.59 9.34
CA TYR A 55 -5.32 -9.37 8.19
C TYR A 55 -5.68 -8.06 7.46
N LEU A 56 -6.97 -7.85 7.15
CA LEU A 56 -7.43 -6.62 6.50
C LEU A 56 -7.09 -5.38 7.33
N ARG A 57 -7.28 -5.43 8.64
CA ARG A 57 -6.94 -4.35 9.56
C ARG A 57 -5.46 -4.03 9.53
N LEU A 58 -4.60 -5.04 9.45
CA LEU A 58 -3.16 -4.86 9.32
C LEU A 58 -2.81 -4.24 7.96
N SER A 59 -3.37 -4.76 6.87
CA SER A 59 -3.18 -4.24 5.51
C SER A 59 -3.56 -2.77 5.40
N ILE A 60 -4.67 -2.35 6.03
CA ILE A 60 -5.08 -0.94 6.07
C ILE A 60 -4.05 -0.08 6.81
N LYS A 61 -3.53 -0.56 7.96
CA LYS A 61 -2.49 0.18 8.69
C LYS A 61 -1.25 0.42 7.83
N TYR A 62 -0.81 -0.59 7.08
CA TYR A 62 0.32 -0.45 6.18
C TYR A 62 0.03 0.51 5.03
N LEU A 63 -1.15 0.39 4.40
CA LEU A 63 -1.52 1.28 3.29
C LEU A 63 -1.57 2.74 3.73
N VAL A 64 -2.14 3.02 4.91
CA VAL A 64 -2.18 4.38 5.47
C VAL A 64 -0.78 4.89 5.83
N PHE A 65 0.09 4.02 6.37
CA PHE A 65 1.47 4.37 6.67
C PHE A 65 2.26 4.72 5.40
N ASP A 66 2.15 3.91 4.36
CA ASP A 66 2.81 4.13 3.08
C ASP A 66 2.30 5.40 2.39
N LEU A 67 0.99 5.67 2.48
CA LEU A 67 0.38 6.92 2.00
C LEU A 67 0.94 8.15 2.74
N GLU A 68 1.09 8.09 4.06
CA GLU A 68 1.66 9.22 4.80
C GLU A 68 3.15 9.41 4.52
N ALA A 69 3.90 8.32 4.31
CA ALA A 69 5.30 8.37 3.91
C ALA A 69 5.46 9.05 2.55
N THR A 70 4.69 8.62 1.54
CA THR A 70 4.71 9.21 0.18
C THR A 70 4.22 10.65 0.18
N ARG A 71 3.21 11.00 0.99
CA ARG A 71 2.74 12.38 1.16
C ARG A 71 3.83 13.28 1.74
N ARG A 72 4.52 12.83 2.79
CA ARG A 72 5.62 13.57 3.42
C ARG A 72 6.79 13.76 2.47
N GLU A 73 7.17 12.70 1.75
CA GLU A 73 8.23 12.76 0.74
C GLU A 73 7.88 13.75 -0.37
N ASN A 74 6.66 13.71 -0.92
CA ASN A 74 6.23 14.66 -1.95
C ASN A 74 6.32 16.13 -1.46
N GLY A 75 5.91 16.39 -0.22
CA GLY A 75 6.02 17.71 0.38
C GLY A 75 7.47 18.18 0.52
N TYR A 76 8.37 17.29 0.96
CA TYR A 76 9.80 17.57 1.06
C TYR A 76 10.42 17.90 -0.32
N LEU A 77 10.11 17.09 -1.35
CA LEU A 77 10.59 17.30 -2.71
C LEU A 77 10.11 18.62 -3.32
N ARG A 78 8.83 18.98 -3.12
CA ARG A 78 8.29 20.27 -3.58
C ARG A 78 9.01 21.45 -2.94
N LYS A 79 9.26 21.37 -1.63
CA LYS A 79 9.99 22.41 -0.91
C LYS A 79 11.41 22.59 -1.46
N MET A 80 12.12 21.50 -1.74
CA MET A 80 13.45 21.57 -2.37
C MET A 80 13.43 22.24 -3.76
N LEU A 81 12.38 21.99 -4.56
CA LEU A 81 12.21 22.62 -5.87
C LEU A 81 11.88 24.11 -5.79
N GLU A 82 11.09 24.52 -4.78
CA GLU A 82 10.79 25.93 -4.53
C GLU A 82 12.06 26.69 -4.08
N GLU A 83 12.86 26.09 -3.19
CA GLU A 83 14.13 26.66 -2.72
C GLU A 83 15.16 26.78 -3.86
N SER A 84 15.26 25.78 -4.75
CA SER A 84 16.17 25.86 -5.91
C SER A 84 15.71 26.87 -6.96
N SER A 85 14.40 27.07 -7.12
CA SER A 85 13.84 28.06 -8.05
C SER A 85 13.93 29.50 -7.54
N GLN A 86 14.03 29.69 -6.22
CA GLN A 86 14.20 31.00 -5.56
C GLN A 86 15.66 31.39 -5.32
N ALA A 87 16.64 30.57 -5.73
CA ALA A 87 18.04 30.96 -5.72
C ALA A 87 18.18 32.28 -6.50
N PRO A 88 18.81 33.32 -5.92
CA PRO A 88 18.89 34.62 -6.55
C PRO A 88 19.58 34.46 -7.91
N LYS A 89 18.94 34.95 -8.99
CA LYS A 89 19.68 35.26 -10.21
C LYS A 89 20.84 36.15 -9.78
N PRO A 90 22.09 35.83 -10.16
CA PRO A 90 23.20 36.70 -9.84
C PRO A 90 22.88 38.08 -10.41
N ASP A 91 22.57 39.02 -9.53
CA ASP A 91 22.52 40.43 -9.86
C ASP A 91 23.93 40.82 -10.34
N SER A 92 23.99 41.40 -11.53
CA SER A 92 25.18 41.87 -12.24
C SER A 92 26.04 40.81 -12.95
N ALA A 93 25.75 40.60 -14.23
CA ALA A 93 26.80 40.59 -15.25
C ALA A 93 26.35 41.57 -16.34
N ALA A 94 26.99 42.73 -16.32
CA ALA A 94 26.97 43.86 -17.23
C ALA A 94 26.07 43.74 -18.48
N ASP A 95 25.14 44.69 -18.59
CA ASP A 95 24.64 45.21 -19.85
C ASP A 95 25.83 45.75 -20.66
N PHE A 96 26.52 44.86 -21.38
CA PHE A 96 27.30 45.26 -22.54
C PHE A 96 26.31 45.42 -23.68
N GLY A 97 25.85 46.65 -23.89
CA GLY A 97 25.23 47.03 -25.15
C GLY A 97 26.16 46.70 -26.33
N PRO A 98 25.64 46.60 -27.56
CA PRO A 98 26.51 46.36 -28.70
C PRO A 98 27.43 47.58 -28.81
N GLU A 99 28.71 47.40 -28.45
CA GLU A 99 29.72 48.36 -28.87
C GLU A 99 29.65 48.38 -30.40
N ASP A 100 29.37 49.55 -30.95
CA ASP A 100 29.54 49.84 -32.36
C ASP A 100 31.01 49.53 -32.70
N VAL A 101 31.25 48.31 -33.16
CA VAL A 101 32.56 47.94 -33.71
C VAL A 101 32.60 48.61 -35.07
N ASP A 102 33.18 49.82 -35.10
CA ASP A 102 33.66 50.43 -36.33
C ASP A 102 34.71 49.48 -36.93
N PHE A 103 34.23 48.58 -37.79
CA PHE A 103 35.05 47.70 -38.59
C PHE A 103 35.64 48.53 -39.72
N ASP A 104 36.69 49.28 -39.40
CA ASP A 104 37.54 49.91 -40.41
C ASP A 104 38.17 48.79 -41.25
N LEU A 105 37.69 48.71 -42.49
CA LEU A 105 38.19 47.89 -43.58
C LEU A 105 39.55 48.43 -44.03
N ASP A 106 40.62 48.09 -43.30
CA ASP A 106 41.96 48.12 -43.87
C ASP A 106 42.25 46.77 -44.53
N LEU A 107 41.82 46.72 -45.80
CA LEU A 107 42.39 45.90 -46.85
C LEU A 107 43.89 46.15 -46.91
N ASP A 108 44.70 45.12 -46.65
CA ASP A 108 46.01 44.90 -47.28
C ASP A 108 46.28 43.39 -47.15
N ASP A 109 46.04 42.63 -48.22
CA ASP A 109 47.07 42.15 -49.15
C ASP A 109 48.10 41.25 -48.43
N ASP A 110 48.00 39.94 -48.65
CA ASP A 110 49.01 39.22 -49.43
C ASP A 110 49.03 37.70 -49.18
N HIS A 111 48.97 36.99 -50.31
CA HIS A 111 49.59 35.71 -50.62
C HIS A 111 49.09 34.44 -49.90
N ASP A 112 48.36 33.59 -50.64
CA ASP A 112 48.91 32.48 -51.45
C ASP A 112 49.46 31.35 -50.57
N ASP A 113 48.68 30.27 -50.44
CA ASP A 113 48.99 29.04 -51.18
C ASP A 113 47.93 27.97 -50.89
N LEU A 114 47.05 27.82 -51.86
CA LEU A 114 46.26 26.62 -52.07
C LEU A 114 47.16 25.57 -52.75
N GLN A 115 46.96 24.31 -52.34
CA GLN A 115 47.31 23.06 -53.04
C GLN A 115 48.61 22.38 -52.60
N ASP A 116 48.46 21.32 -51.82
CA ASP A 116 48.62 19.91 -52.24
C ASP A 116 48.73 19.07 -50.96
N SER A 117 48.27 17.84 -50.83
CA SER A 117 47.48 16.91 -51.63
C SER A 117 47.21 15.71 -50.70
N LEU A 118 46.18 14.93 -51.05
CA LEU A 118 45.88 13.54 -50.68
C LEU A 118 46.85 12.77 -49.75
#